data_AF-A0A2C9UKP3-F1
#
_entry.id   AF-A0A2C9UKP3-F1
#
_cell.length_a   1.000
_cell.length_b   1.000
_cell.length_c   1.000
_cell.angle_alpha   90.00
_cell.angle_beta   90.00
_cell.angle_gamma   90.00
#
_symmetry.space_group_name_H-M   'P 1'
#
loop_
_entity.id
_entity.type
_entity.pdbx_description
1 polymer ?
#
loop_
_entity_poly.entity_id
_entity_poly.type
_entity_poly.pdbx_seq_one_letter_code
_entity_poly.pdbx_strand_id
1 'polypeptide(L)'
;MATYNLALILKNCLNENEFLLVKQTPPPKFFDEEYDSFVDTDLWDLPSTKLNLLDGELEPGIAIEGMESLLPKINFRKYDIQSAINRVLEQVRIEAVDKGDWKFLKLVEEPEFGPGLPAHTIYVTGLTGGNESLPELCKWMHIQSCLNWLLDVKPSSDRVGPLAVIGVINDAVQYAEPKVHTTLKHQEYPPGVTLVPMKSRTQKPFHTTNVIIFAPQSVSTECGDYKFVASGDALIVDPGCLADFHGELLKIVSALPRKLIVFVTHHHRDHVDGLSIIQKCNPDATLLAHENTMHRIGKEDWPLGYTPVSGGEDLCIGGQRLKVIFAPGHTDGHMALLHISTHSLIVGDHCVGQGSAILDVASGGNMTDYFQSTYKFIELAPNALIPMHGRVNLWPKHMLCAYLKNRRSRETAILKAIENGAKTLIDIVASVYCDVDRRAWIAAASNVRLHVDHLAQQNKLPKEFSTQKFQTTCGLHFLVRWTLAYLAGGFLSNYKQNMSKLLIAGAVAGFAATYSVKYKFNCK
;
A
#
# COMPACT_ATOMS: atom_id res chain seq x y z
N MET A 1 13.85 -9.07 -14.21
CA MET A 1 15.01 -8.78 -13.32
C MET A 1 14.46 -8.53 -11.92
N ALA A 2 15.18 -8.93 -10.87
CA ALA A 2 14.81 -8.69 -9.48
C ALA A 2 15.93 -7.88 -8.81
N THR A 3 15.60 -7.09 -7.79
CA THR A 3 16.60 -6.43 -6.95
C THR A 3 16.99 -7.34 -5.80
N TYR A 4 18.28 -7.42 -5.47
CA TYR A 4 18.75 -8.23 -4.36
C TYR A 4 19.30 -7.34 -3.24
N ASN A 5 18.94 -7.65 -2.02
CA ASN A 5 19.41 -6.99 -0.81
C ASN A 5 20.13 -8.00 0.09
N LEU A 6 21.11 -7.53 0.85
CA LEU A 6 21.74 -8.27 1.93
C LEU A 6 21.35 -7.61 3.25
N ALA A 7 20.78 -8.38 4.17
CA ALA A 7 20.51 -7.98 5.55
C ALA A 7 21.38 -8.82 6.49
N LEU A 8 22.07 -8.15 7.42
CA LEU A 8 22.94 -8.82 8.39
C LEU A 8 22.24 -8.94 9.74
N ILE A 9 22.26 -10.15 10.30
CA ILE A 9 21.86 -10.45 11.67
C ILE A 9 23.15 -10.56 12.48
N LEU A 10 23.58 -9.42 13.02
CA LEU A 10 24.75 -9.36 13.90
C LEU A 10 24.32 -9.71 15.32
N LYS A 11 24.78 -10.86 15.83
CA LYS A 11 24.45 -11.35 17.17
C LYS A 11 25.53 -10.97 18.16
N ASN A 12 25.12 -10.68 19.40
CA ASN A 12 26.04 -10.40 20.49
C ASN A 12 26.69 -11.72 20.95
N CYS A 13 28.03 -11.82 20.93
CA CYS A 13 28.73 -13.01 21.40
C CYS A 13 28.57 -13.28 22.90
N LEU A 14 28.18 -12.27 23.68
CA LEU A 14 27.90 -12.38 25.12
C LEU A 14 26.44 -12.72 25.41
N ASN A 15 25.53 -12.54 24.44
CA ASN A 15 24.10 -12.80 24.59
C ASN A 15 23.46 -13.19 23.25
N GLU A 16 23.27 -14.48 23.02
CA GLU A 16 22.75 -15.01 21.75
C GLU A 16 21.32 -14.55 21.40
N ASN A 17 20.57 -14.05 22.39
CA ASN A 17 19.23 -13.49 22.21
C ASN A 17 19.23 -12.00 21.87
N GLU A 18 20.39 -11.38 21.76
CA GLU A 18 20.55 -10.01 21.30
C GLU A 18 21.04 -9.95 19.87
N PHE A 19 20.47 -9.00 19.13
CA PHE A 19 20.88 -8.69 17.78
C PHE A 19 20.95 -7.17 17.60
N LEU A 20 21.77 -6.75 16.64
CA LEU A 20 21.99 -5.35 16.38
C LEU A 20 20.89 -4.77 15.48
N LEU A 21 20.34 -3.64 15.90
CA LEU A 21 19.48 -2.80 15.09
C LEU A 21 20.18 -1.49 14.75
N VAL A 22 19.86 -0.96 13.57
CA VAL A 22 20.30 0.38 13.13
C VAL A 22 19.13 1.29 12.86
N LYS A 23 19.28 2.54 13.28
CA LYS A 23 18.31 3.60 13.03
C LYS A 23 18.26 3.90 11.54
N GLN A 24 17.06 3.80 10.97
CA GLN A 24 16.81 4.03 9.56
C GLN A 24 16.73 5.52 9.26
N THR A 25 17.27 5.92 8.11
CA THR A 25 17.20 7.30 7.65
C THR A 25 15.77 7.64 7.24
N PRO A 26 15.15 8.69 7.81
CA PRO A 26 13.83 9.12 7.39
C PRO A 26 13.87 9.66 5.96
N PRO A 27 12.73 9.69 5.24
CA PRO A 27 12.64 10.30 3.93
C PRO A 27 13.04 11.78 3.93
N PRO A 28 13.45 12.33 2.76
CA PRO A 28 13.80 13.74 2.66
C PRO A 28 12.64 14.67 3.06
N LYS A 29 13.00 15.79 3.69
CA LYS A 29 12.08 16.86 4.04
C LYS A 29 11.40 17.46 2.82
N PHE A 30 10.20 18.02 3.03
CA PHE A 30 9.45 18.70 1.99
C PHE A 30 9.91 20.13 1.75
N PHE A 31 10.67 20.72 2.68
CA PHE A 31 10.98 22.15 2.74
C PHE A 31 9.70 22.99 2.86
N ASP A 32 8.79 22.53 3.71
CA ASP A 32 7.49 23.15 3.98
C ASP A 32 7.24 23.04 5.50
N GLU A 33 7.14 24.20 6.18
CA GLU A 33 7.10 24.28 7.65
C GLU A 33 5.93 23.50 8.26
N GLU A 34 4.75 23.53 7.62
CA GLU A 34 3.58 22.78 8.09
C GLU A 34 3.85 21.28 7.98
N TYR A 35 4.28 20.80 6.82
CA TYR A 35 4.42 19.36 6.59
C TYR A 35 5.64 18.74 7.26
N ASP A 36 6.74 19.49 7.38
CA ASP A 36 7.96 19.05 8.07
C ASP A 36 7.80 19.07 9.60
N SER A 37 6.73 19.67 10.13
CA SER A 37 6.38 19.59 11.56
C SER A 37 5.81 18.22 11.95
N PHE A 38 5.26 17.46 11.00
CA PHE A 38 4.72 16.12 11.24
C PHE A 38 5.82 15.07 11.11
N VAL A 39 6.44 14.74 12.24
CA VAL A 39 7.59 13.83 12.30
C VAL A 39 7.17 12.42 12.73
N ASP A 40 7.56 11.44 11.93
CA ASP A 40 7.48 10.02 12.27
C ASP A 40 8.55 9.67 13.32
N THR A 41 8.24 8.74 14.23
CA THR A 41 9.22 8.30 15.22
C THR A 41 10.31 7.44 14.61
N ASP A 42 11.39 7.28 15.37
CA ASP A 42 12.56 6.52 14.94
C ASP A 42 12.17 5.09 14.55
N LEU A 43 12.64 4.69 13.37
CA LEU A 43 12.51 3.33 12.87
C LEU A 43 13.86 2.63 13.02
N TRP A 44 13.85 1.48 13.66
CA TRP A 44 15.02 0.63 13.84
C TRP A 44 14.83 -0.66 13.05
N ASP A 45 15.84 -1.06 12.27
CA ASP A 45 15.75 -2.30 11.49
C ASP A 45 17.13 -2.96 11.38
N LEU A 46 17.20 -4.16 10.79
CA LEU A 46 18.48 -4.81 10.54
C LEU A 46 19.34 -3.97 9.60
N PRO A 47 20.66 -3.90 9.84
CA PRO A 47 21.58 -3.25 8.93
C PRO A 47 21.58 -3.99 7.57
N SER A 48 21.44 -3.24 6.48
CA SER A 48 21.25 -3.83 5.16
C SER A 48 21.78 -2.96 4.03
N THR A 49 22.00 -3.58 2.86
CA THR A 49 22.45 -2.89 1.66
C THR A 49 21.98 -3.60 0.39
N LYS A 50 21.94 -2.86 -0.72
CA LYS A 50 21.67 -3.43 -2.05
C LYS A 50 22.90 -4.17 -2.56
N LEU A 51 22.67 -5.35 -3.13
CA LEU A 51 23.68 -6.07 -3.89
C LEU A 51 23.83 -5.46 -5.28
N ASN A 52 25.06 -5.11 -5.63
CA ASN A 52 25.39 -4.60 -6.95
C ASN A 52 25.73 -5.77 -7.86
N LEU A 53 25.28 -5.68 -9.13
CA LEU A 53 25.74 -6.61 -10.16
C LEU A 53 27.19 -6.32 -10.52
N LEU A 54 27.95 -7.37 -10.76
CA LEU A 54 29.32 -7.29 -11.26
C LEU A 54 29.34 -7.43 -12.79
N ASP A 55 30.27 -6.74 -13.44
CA ASP A 55 30.53 -6.85 -14.89
C ASP A 55 31.30 -8.14 -15.28
N GLY A 56 31.40 -9.12 -14.36
CA GLY A 56 32.06 -10.42 -14.52
C GLY A 56 31.74 -11.38 -13.36
N GLU A 57 32.29 -12.60 -13.38
CA GLU A 57 32.23 -13.53 -12.24
C GLU A 57 33.49 -13.38 -11.37
N LEU A 58 33.34 -13.17 -10.05
CA LEU A 58 34.45 -13.16 -9.10
C LEU A 58 34.65 -14.54 -8.44
N GLU A 59 35.89 -14.84 -8.07
CA GLU A 59 36.20 -15.87 -7.07
C GLU A 59 35.66 -15.43 -5.69
N PRO A 60 35.03 -16.32 -4.90
CA PRO A 60 34.42 -15.95 -3.63
C PRO A 60 35.49 -15.53 -2.61
N GLY A 61 35.52 -14.24 -2.26
CA GLY A 61 36.49 -13.69 -1.31
C GLY A 61 36.25 -14.08 0.16
N ILE A 62 35.01 -14.45 0.53
CA ILE A 62 34.65 -15.00 1.85
C ILE A 62 33.74 -16.21 1.64
N ALA A 63 34.01 -17.29 2.39
CA ALA A 63 33.13 -18.44 2.47
C ALA A 63 31.95 -18.11 3.40
N ILE A 64 30.73 -18.09 2.85
CA ILE A 64 29.50 -18.03 3.65
C ILE A 64 28.97 -19.45 3.73
N GLU A 65 28.95 -20.01 4.94
CA GLU A 65 28.47 -21.37 5.17
C GLU A 65 27.01 -21.50 4.71
N GLY A 66 26.73 -22.47 3.84
CA GLY A 66 25.38 -22.83 3.40
C GLY A 66 24.85 -22.09 2.17
N MET A 67 25.61 -21.16 1.58
CA MET A 67 25.20 -20.46 0.36
C MET A 67 25.11 -21.37 -0.87
N GLU A 68 25.76 -22.54 -0.86
CA GLU A 68 25.72 -23.51 -1.96
C GLU A 68 24.28 -23.97 -2.25
N SER A 69 23.43 -24.00 -1.22
CA SER A 69 22.01 -24.39 -1.33
C SER A 69 21.18 -23.47 -2.24
N LEU A 70 21.64 -22.23 -2.48
CA LEU A 70 20.93 -21.22 -3.25
C LEU A 70 21.39 -21.12 -4.71
N LEU A 71 22.49 -21.79 -5.09
CA LEU A 71 23.02 -21.78 -6.46
C LEU A 71 21.99 -22.13 -7.55
N PRO A 72 21.00 -23.04 -7.31
CA PRO A 72 19.97 -23.32 -8.31
C PRO A 72 19.02 -22.14 -8.56
N LYS A 73 18.86 -21.22 -7.61
CA LYS A 73 17.93 -20.09 -7.67
C LYS A 73 18.60 -18.79 -8.09
N ILE A 74 19.84 -18.56 -7.64
CA ILE A 74 20.57 -17.30 -7.85
C ILE A 74 22.03 -17.63 -8.14
N ASN A 75 22.58 -17.08 -9.24
CA ASN A 75 24.01 -17.11 -9.50
C ASN A 75 24.70 -16.00 -8.70
N PHE A 76 25.17 -16.31 -7.49
CA PHE A 76 25.85 -15.36 -6.60
C PHE A 76 27.20 -14.88 -7.11
N ARG A 77 27.82 -15.56 -8.08
CA ARG A 77 29.09 -15.12 -8.68
C ARG A 77 28.97 -13.77 -9.38
N LYS A 78 27.74 -13.35 -9.68
CA LYS A 78 27.41 -12.04 -10.28
C LYS A 78 27.23 -10.92 -9.24
N TYR A 79 27.34 -11.20 -7.95
CA TYR A 79 27.13 -10.22 -6.88
C TYR A 79 28.34 -10.17 -5.94
N ASP A 80 28.78 -8.95 -5.61
CA ASP A 80 29.85 -8.74 -4.64
C ASP A 80 29.29 -8.75 -3.21
N ILE A 81 29.12 -9.96 -2.67
CA ILE A 81 28.62 -10.15 -1.30
C ILE A 81 29.64 -9.63 -0.29
N GLN A 82 30.93 -9.74 -0.57
CA GLN A 82 31.97 -9.28 0.36
C GLN A 82 31.93 -7.78 0.56
N SER A 83 31.91 -7.03 -0.54
CA SER A 83 31.75 -5.59 -0.51
C SER A 83 30.42 -5.18 0.12
N ALA A 84 29.36 -5.97 -0.08
CA ALA A 84 28.09 -5.73 0.61
C ALA A 84 28.21 -5.91 2.13
N ILE A 85 28.83 -6.98 2.63
CA ILE A 85 29.08 -7.19 4.07
C ILE A 85 29.91 -6.03 4.62
N ASN A 86 31.01 -5.67 3.97
CA ASN A 86 31.87 -4.56 4.40
C ASN A 86 31.10 -3.24 4.48
N ARG A 87 30.29 -2.90 3.46
CA ARG A 87 29.44 -1.70 3.48
C ARG A 87 28.46 -1.70 4.63
N VAL A 88 27.92 -2.86 5.01
CA VAL A 88 27.00 -2.96 6.15
C VAL A 88 27.76 -2.82 7.48
N LEU A 89 28.95 -3.40 7.62
CA LEU A 89 29.82 -3.23 8.79
C LEU A 89 30.27 -1.77 8.97
N GLU A 90 30.57 -1.08 7.88
CA GLU A 90 30.89 0.36 7.89
C GLU A 90 29.73 1.21 8.42
N GLN A 91 28.47 0.84 8.14
CA GLN A 91 27.29 1.55 8.68
C GLN A 91 27.24 1.48 10.21
N VAL A 92 27.66 0.35 10.79
CA VAL A 92 27.58 0.09 12.23
C VAL A 92 28.86 0.40 12.99
N ARG A 93 29.97 0.70 12.28
CA ARG A 93 31.31 0.95 12.84
C ARG A 93 31.80 -0.16 13.79
N ILE A 94 31.40 -1.39 13.50
CA ILE A 94 31.80 -2.59 14.24
C ILE A 94 32.88 -3.30 13.42
N GLU A 95 33.98 -3.66 14.09
CA GLU A 95 34.97 -4.56 13.52
C GLU A 95 34.52 -6.00 13.81
N ALA A 96 34.25 -6.79 12.77
CA ALA A 96 33.90 -8.20 12.98
C ALA A 96 35.08 -8.93 13.65
N VAL A 97 34.86 -9.44 14.87
CA VAL A 97 35.87 -10.05 15.75
C VAL A 97 36.68 -11.14 15.06
N ASP A 98 36.03 -11.87 14.15
CA ASP A 98 36.68 -12.74 13.18
C ASP A 98 36.02 -12.53 11.81
N LYS A 99 36.80 -12.27 10.76
CA LYS A 99 36.33 -12.26 9.36
C LYS A 99 35.83 -13.65 8.86
N GLY A 100 35.48 -14.57 9.76
CA GLY A 100 35.47 -16.02 9.49
C GLY A 100 34.11 -16.73 9.42
N ASP A 101 33.14 -16.43 10.29
CA ASP A 101 31.98 -17.32 10.47
C ASP A 101 30.65 -16.69 10.05
N TRP A 102 30.55 -16.32 8.77
CA TRP A 102 29.29 -15.89 8.18
C TRP A 102 28.45 -17.09 7.78
N LYS A 103 27.19 -17.13 8.24
CA LYS A 103 26.27 -18.22 7.90
C LYS A 103 25.06 -17.70 7.14
N PHE A 104 24.75 -18.34 6.03
CA PHE A 104 23.51 -18.10 5.31
C PHE A 104 22.34 -18.62 6.16
N LEU A 105 21.35 -17.75 6.39
CA LEU A 105 20.14 -18.14 7.13
C LEU A 105 19.00 -18.48 6.18
N LYS A 106 18.56 -17.51 5.37
CA LYS A 106 17.43 -17.68 4.46
C LYS A 106 17.39 -16.62 3.37
N LEU A 107 16.69 -16.95 2.28
CA LEU A 107 16.33 -16.05 1.20
C LEU A 107 14.83 -15.77 1.29
N VAL A 108 14.47 -14.50 1.44
CA VAL A 108 13.08 -14.07 1.42
C VAL A 108 12.81 -13.38 0.09
N GLU A 109 11.89 -13.96 -0.67
CA GLU A 109 11.42 -13.38 -1.93
C GLU A 109 10.19 -12.52 -1.66
N GLU A 110 10.27 -11.23 -1.97
CA GLU A 110 9.16 -10.30 -1.74
C GLU A 110 7.93 -10.67 -2.59
N PRO A 111 6.72 -10.53 -2.03
CA PRO A 111 5.48 -10.59 -2.79
C PRO A 111 5.37 -9.55 -3.91
N GLU A 112 4.50 -9.80 -4.89
CA GLU A 112 4.27 -8.89 -6.03
C GLU A 112 3.35 -7.71 -5.64
N PHE A 113 3.82 -6.87 -4.71
CA PHE A 113 3.11 -5.66 -4.28
C PHE A 113 2.97 -4.63 -5.40
N GLY A 114 3.96 -4.58 -6.30
CA GLY A 114 4.01 -3.67 -7.44
C GLY A 114 3.99 -2.17 -7.08
N PRO A 115 4.11 -1.31 -8.11
CA PRO A 115 4.97 -1.56 -9.27
C PRO A 115 6.46 -1.60 -8.85
N GLY A 116 7.34 -1.95 -9.78
CA GLY A 116 8.78 -2.09 -9.55
C GLY A 116 9.27 -3.53 -9.68
N LEU A 117 10.59 -3.71 -9.62
CA LEU A 117 11.18 -5.04 -9.65
C LEU A 117 10.92 -5.73 -8.30
N PRO A 118 10.64 -7.05 -8.28
CA PRO A 118 10.58 -7.81 -7.03
C PRO A 118 11.90 -7.68 -6.27
N ALA A 119 11.82 -7.46 -4.96
CA ALA A 119 13.00 -7.47 -4.10
C ALA A 119 13.21 -8.87 -3.48
N HIS A 120 14.44 -9.36 -3.46
CA HIS A 120 14.81 -10.55 -2.73
C HIS A 120 15.83 -10.16 -1.67
N THR A 121 15.62 -10.58 -0.42
CA THR A 121 16.51 -10.26 0.68
C THR A 121 17.19 -11.52 1.18
N ILE A 122 18.53 -11.49 1.18
CA ILE A 122 19.38 -12.54 1.72
C ILE A 122 19.69 -12.18 3.17
N TYR A 123 19.37 -13.08 4.08
CA TYR A 123 19.73 -12.97 5.49
C TYR A 123 21.00 -13.76 5.74
N VAL A 124 22.01 -13.07 6.27
CA VAL A 124 23.27 -13.66 6.70
C VAL A 124 23.47 -13.31 8.16
N THR A 125 23.86 -14.28 8.97
CA THR A 125 24.15 -14.08 10.39
C THR A 125 25.65 -14.13 10.64
N GLY A 126 26.11 -13.31 11.59
CA GLY A 126 27.48 -13.30 12.08
C GLY A 126 27.53 -12.92 13.56
N LEU A 127 28.62 -13.28 14.23
CA LEU A 127 28.90 -12.91 15.62
C LEU A 127 29.76 -11.65 15.67
N THR A 128 29.51 -10.79 16.65
CA THR A 128 30.35 -9.61 16.93
C THR A 128 30.56 -9.42 18.44
N GLY A 129 31.60 -8.66 18.79
CA GLY A 129 32.04 -8.40 20.15
C GLY A 129 31.02 -7.59 20.93
N GLY A 130 30.55 -8.12 22.07
CA GLY A 130 29.49 -7.52 22.87
C GLY A 130 29.83 -6.23 23.63
N ASN A 131 31.11 -5.86 23.72
CA ASN A 131 31.60 -4.72 24.52
C ASN A 131 32.01 -3.49 23.69
N GLU A 132 31.76 -3.48 22.39
CA GLU A 132 32.10 -2.34 21.54
C GLU A 132 31.20 -1.13 21.84
N SER A 133 31.79 0.06 21.90
CA SER A 133 31.05 1.31 22.02
C SER A 133 30.25 1.53 20.73
N LEU A 134 28.97 1.17 20.75
CA LEU A 134 28.09 1.34 19.60
C LEU A 134 27.94 2.82 19.22
N PRO A 135 27.85 3.15 17.92
CA PRO A 135 27.41 4.47 17.49
C PRO A 135 26.00 4.78 18.00
N GLU A 136 25.65 6.06 18.17
CA GLU A 136 24.30 6.49 18.57
C GLU A 136 23.18 5.98 17.65
N LEU A 137 23.52 5.60 16.42
CA LEU A 137 22.61 5.06 15.41
C LEU A 137 22.42 3.55 15.50
N CYS A 138 23.11 2.86 16.43
CA CYS A 138 23.06 1.42 16.61
C CYS A 138 22.59 1.08 18.02
N LYS A 139 21.87 -0.04 18.16
CA LYS A 139 21.50 -0.55 19.47
C LYS A 139 21.43 -2.07 19.50
N TRP A 140 21.87 -2.65 20.61
CA TRP A 140 21.57 -4.03 20.95
C TRP A 140 20.11 -4.15 21.35
N MET A 141 19.43 -5.13 20.77
CA MET A 141 18.03 -5.41 21.06
C MET A 141 17.86 -6.88 21.39
N HIS A 142 17.30 -7.16 22.57
CA HIS A 142 16.87 -8.50 22.94
C HIS A 142 15.60 -8.89 22.18
N ILE A 143 15.51 -10.14 21.69
CA ILE A 143 14.37 -10.65 20.91
C ILE A 143 13.03 -10.37 21.59
N GLN A 144 12.89 -10.70 22.89
CA GLN A 144 11.65 -10.45 23.62
C GLN A 144 11.31 -8.96 23.74
N SER A 145 12.31 -8.09 23.93
CA SER A 145 12.09 -6.64 23.99
C SER A 145 11.63 -6.10 22.65
N CYS A 146 12.20 -6.61 21.55
CA CYS A 146 11.77 -6.30 20.19
C CYS A 146 10.31 -6.74 19.94
N LEU A 147 9.93 -7.95 20.37
CA LEU A 147 8.56 -8.43 20.26
C LEU A 147 7.57 -7.53 21.03
N ASN A 148 7.93 -7.12 22.25
CA ASN A 148 7.10 -6.21 23.05
C ASN A 148 6.95 -4.84 22.34
N TRP A 149 7.99 -4.34 21.66
CA TRP A 149 7.92 -3.12 20.86
C TRP A 149 7.00 -3.23 19.65
N LEU A 150 6.72 -4.44 19.17
CA LEU A 150 5.84 -4.70 18.04
C LEU A 150 4.39 -4.95 18.45
N LEU A 151 4.16 -5.56 19.62
CA LEU A 151 2.82 -5.98 20.08
C LEU A 151 2.16 -5.01 21.08
N ASP A 152 2.94 -4.28 21.87
CA ASP A 152 2.42 -3.33 22.86
C ASP A 152 2.84 -1.91 22.51
N VAL A 153 2.52 -1.52 21.27
CA VAL A 153 2.93 -0.23 20.73
C VAL A 153 2.27 0.91 21.51
N LYS A 154 3.10 1.84 21.98
CA LYS A 154 2.64 3.12 22.49
C LYS A 154 2.75 4.17 21.39
N PRO A 155 1.76 5.07 21.23
CA PRO A 155 1.88 6.19 20.32
C PRO A 155 3.17 6.95 20.60
N SER A 156 3.90 7.28 19.53
CA SER A 156 5.20 7.97 19.58
C SER A 156 6.37 7.18 20.20
N SER A 157 6.28 5.84 20.29
CA SER A 157 7.45 5.02 20.61
C SER A 157 8.35 4.80 19.38
N ASP A 158 9.58 4.39 19.64
CA ASP A 158 10.44 3.78 18.63
C ASP A 158 9.71 2.61 17.96
N ARG A 159 10.04 2.39 16.68
CA ARG A 159 9.40 1.40 15.80
C ARG A 159 10.43 0.42 15.30
N VAL A 160 9.98 -0.79 14.96
CA VAL A 160 10.83 -1.84 14.41
C VAL A 160 10.42 -2.15 12.98
N GLY A 161 11.37 -2.17 12.06
CA GLY A 161 11.18 -2.42 10.64
C GLY A 161 11.00 -3.90 10.27
N PRO A 162 10.59 -4.18 9.02
CA PRO A 162 10.23 -5.51 8.58
C PRO A 162 11.42 -6.47 8.47
N LEU A 163 12.66 -6.01 8.27
CA LEU A 163 13.79 -6.94 8.14
C LEU A 163 14.06 -7.67 9.47
N ALA A 164 13.95 -6.96 10.59
CA ALA A 164 14.07 -7.54 11.92
C ALA A 164 12.93 -8.52 12.21
N VAL A 165 11.70 -8.14 11.86
CA VAL A 165 10.52 -9.00 12.04
C VAL A 165 10.66 -10.29 11.24
N ILE A 166 10.86 -10.16 9.92
CA ILE A 166 10.93 -11.29 9.01
C ILE A 166 12.18 -12.13 9.25
N GLY A 167 13.33 -11.48 9.51
CA GLY A 167 14.63 -12.13 9.63
C GLY A 167 14.89 -12.81 10.96
N VAL A 168 14.34 -12.28 12.06
CA VAL A 168 14.65 -12.73 13.42
C VAL A 168 13.39 -13.09 14.19
N ILE A 169 12.43 -12.18 14.28
CA ILE A 169 11.30 -12.34 15.22
C ILE A 169 10.38 -13.48 14.81
N ASN A 170 9.99 -13.58 13.53
CA ASN A 170 9.08 -14.63 13.07
C ASN A 170 9.64 -16.04 13.34
N ASP A 171 10.95 -16.23 13.21
CA ASP A 171 11.60 -17.52 13.47
C ASP A 171 11.71 -17.80 14.98
N ALA A 172 12.01 -16.77 15.78
CA ALA A 172 12.23 -16.91 17.22
C ALA A 172 10.94 -17.20 17.99
N VAL A 173 9.80 -16.68 17.54
CA VAL A 173 8.56 -16.82 18.30
C VAL A 173 7.91 -18.20 18.09
N GLN A 174 8.43 -19.05 17.20
CA GLN A 174 7.82 -20.36 16.86
C GLN A 174 6.29 -20.29 16.82
N TYR A 175 5.78 -19.21 16.24
CA TYR A 175 4.39 -19.12 15.86
C TYR A 175 4.19 -20.24 14.85
N ALA A 176 3.57 -21.34 15.26
CA ALA A 176 3.17 -22.40 14.35
C ALA A 176 2.14 -21.78 13.40
N GLU A 177 2.61 -21.27 12.25
CA GLU A 177 1.82 -20.50 11.28
C GLU A 177 0.38 -21.03 11.23
N PRO A 178 -0.66 -20.18 11.41
CA PRO A 178 -1.92 -20.48 10.74
C PRO A 178 -1.56 -20.35 9.27
N LYS A 179 -1.13 -21.46 8.68
CA LYS A 179 -0.61 -21.47 7.31
C LYS A 179 -1.71 -20.90 6.45
N VAL A 180 -1.53 -19.65 6.02
CA VAL A 180 -2.30 -19.13 4.91
C VAL A 180 -1.91 -20.04 3.76
N HIS A 181 -2.77 -21.03 3.49
CA HIS A 181 -2.49 -22.09 2.55
C HIS A 181 -2.66 -21.52 1.14
N THR A 182 -1.68 -20.75 0.70
CA THR A 182 -1.65 -20.12 -0.61
C THR A 182 -0.35 -20.48 -1.30
N THR A 183 -0.41 -20.61 -2.62
CA THR A 183 0.80 -20.71 -3.45
C THR A 183 1.40 -19.33 -3.72
N LEU A 184 0.66 -18.27 -3.39
CA LEU A 184 1.10 -16.89 -3.53
C LEU A 184 2.10 -16.53 -2.43
N LYS A 185 3.12 -15.77 -2.80
CA LYS A 185 3.99 -15.13 -1.81
C LYS A 185 3.18 -14.11 -1.03
N HIS A 186 3.43 -14.05 0.26
CA HIS A 186 2.81 -13.11 1.19
C HIS A 186 3.85 -12.56 2.15
N GLN A 187 3.49 -11.49 2.84
CA GLN A 187 4.33 -10.87 3.86
C GLN A 187 3.50 -10.65 5.11
N GLU A 188 4.04 -11.06 6.26
CA GLU A 188 3.50 -10.69 7.56
C GLU A 188 4.29 -9.50 8.11
N TYR A 189 3.66 -8.32 8.12
CA TYR A 189 4.19 -7.16 8.81
C TYR A 189 3.10 -6.08 8.97
N PRO A 190 2.87 -5.56 10.18
CA PRO A 190 3.46 -5.97 11.46
C PRO A 190 3.02 -7.39 11.88
N PRO A 191 3.57 -7.96 12.98
CA PRO A 191 3.17 -9.29 13.45
C PRO A 191 1.65 -9.43 13.60
N GLY A 192 1.11 -10.56 13.15
CA GLY A 192 -0.33 -10.85 13.10
C GLY A 192 -1.07 -10.29 11.89
N VAL A 193 -0.41 -9.52 11.02
CA VAL A 193 -1.02 -8.89 9.84
C VAL A 193 -0.39 -9.43 8.57
N THR A 194 -1.07 -10.38 7.91
CA THR A 194 -0.60 -11.00 6.67
C THR A 194 -1.19 -10.29 5.46
N LEU A 195 -0.32 -9.88 4.53
CA LEU A 195 -0.69 -9.26 3.25
C LEU A 195 -0.43 -10.25 2.12
N VAL A 196 -1.47 -10.52 1.34
CA VAL A 196 -1.40 -11.36 0.13
C VAL A 196 -1.74 -10.50 -1.09
N PRO A 197 -0.75 -10.08 -1.91
CA PRO A 197 -1.02 -9.38 -3.16
C PRO A 197 -1.74 -10.30 -4.13
N MET A 198 -3.03 -10.06 -4.31
CA MET A 198 -3.93 -10.88 -5.11
C MET A 198 -4.19 -10.18 -6.43
N LYS A 199 -4.03 -10.87 -7.57
CA LYS A 199 -4.36 -10.24 -8.86
C LYS A 199 -5.84 -9.91 -8.91
N SER A 200 -6.14 -8.66 -9.26
CA SER A 200 -7.47 -8.06 -9.16
C SER A 200 -7.72 -7.12 -10.34
N ARG A 201 -8.92 -6.51 -10.40
CA ARG A 201 -9.28 -5.50 -11.42
C ARG A 201 -8.75 -4.09 -11.09
N THR A 202 -7.56 -4.01 -10.51
CA THR A 202 -6.96 -2.74 -10.13
C THR A 202 -6.48 -1.92 -11.34
N GLN A 203 -6.28 -0.63 -11.13
CA GLN A 203 -5.75 0.26 -12.15
C GLN A 203 -4.21 0.25 -12.18
N LYS A 204 -3.65 0.50 -13.37
CA LYS A 204 -2.21 0.69 -13.53
C LYS A 204 -1.73 1.85 -12.64
N PRO A 205 -0.53 1.76 -12.04
CA PRO A 205 0.54 0.81 -12.36
C PRO A 205 0.50 -0.52 -11.59
N PHE A 206 -0.49 -0.73 -10.73
CA PHE A 206 -0.64 -1.96 -9.97
C PHE A 206 -1.30 -3.06 -10.80
N HIS A 207 -1.12 -4.31 -10.36
CA HIS A 207 -1.78 -5.49 -10.92
C HIS A 207 -2.43 -6.35 -9.82
N THR A 208 -2.28 -5.92 -8.57
CA THR A 208 -2.70 -6.64 -7.37
C THR A 208 -3.38 -5.71 -6.38
N THR A 209 -4.33 -6.27 -5.62
CA THR A 209 -4.88 -5.70 -4.40
C THR A 209 -4.41 -6.57 -3.23
N ASN A 210 -3.95 -5.96 -2.15
CA ASN A 210 -3.53 -6.67 -0.95
C ASN A 210 -4.76 -7.19 -0.22
N VAL A 211 -4.98 -8.50 -0.25
CA VAL A 211 -5.92 -9.15 0.66
C VAL A 211 -5.24 -9.24 2.02
N ILE A 212 -5.83 -8.63 3.04
CA ILE A 212 -5.26 -8.60 4.39
C ILE A 212 -5.94 -9.65 5.25
N ILE A 213 -5.14 -10.42 6.00
CA ILE A 213 -5.61 -11.51 6.84
C ILE A 213 -5.08 -11.28 8.26
N PHE A 214 -6.00 -11.35 9.23
CA PHE A 214 -5.69 -11.47 10.65
C PHE A 214 -6.23 -12.82 11.12
N ALA A 215 -5.34 -13.72 11.53
CA ALA A 215 -5.69 -15.05 12.02
C ALA A 215 -4.83 -15.37 13.25
N PRO A 216 -5.12 -14.77 14.41
CA PRO A 216 -4.36 -15.05 15.64
C PRO A 216 -4.46 -16.54 16.04
N GLN A 217 -3.35 -17.10 16.52
CA GLN A 217 -3.26 -18.54 16.83
C GLN A 217 -4.00 -18.92 18.11
N SER A 218 -3.87 -18.10 19.15
CA SER A 218 -4.63 -18.23 20.39
C SER A 218 -5.82 -17.30 20.33
N VAL A 219 -7.00 -17.85 20.04
CA VAL A 219 -8.26 -17.12 20.24
C VAL A 219 -8.46 -16.97 21.74
N SER A 220 -8.21 -15.79 22.31
CA SER A 220 -8.69 -15.50 23.66
C SER A 220 -10.19 -15.20 23.61
N THR A 221 -10.93 -15.73 24.58
CA THR A 221 -12.34 -15.36 24.78
C THR A 221 -12.51 -13.97 25.39
N GLU A 222 -11.42 -13.36 25.85
CA GLU A 222 -11.41 -12.08 26.54
C GLU A 222 -10.76 -11.02 25.64
N CYS A 223 -11.57 -10.06 25.21
CA CYS A 223 -11.13 -8.89 24.47
C CYS A 223 -11.21 -7.62 25.35
N GLY A 224 -11.17 -7.81 26.68
CA GLY A 224 -11.50 -6.79 27.67
C GLY A 224 -12.98 -6.36 27.66
N ASP A 225 -13.34 -5.41 28.53
CA ASP A 225 -14.71 -4.91 28.74
C ASP A 225 -15.22 -3.95 27.64
N TYR A 226 -14.72 -4.06 26.41
CA TYR A 226 -15.14 -3.19 25.31
C TYR A 226 -16.43 -3.69 24.65
N LYS A 227 -17.27 -2.75 24.18
CA LYS A 227 -18.43 -3.08 23.36
C LYS A 227 -18.00 -3.22 21.90
N PHE A 228 -18.02 -4.45 21.40
CA PHE A 228 -17.69 -4.74 20.00
C PHE A 228 -18.94 -4.77 19.13
N VAL A 229 -18.86 -4.20 17.92
CA VAL A 229 -19.94 -4.31 16.93
C VAL A 229 -19.96 -5.69 16.28
N ALA A 230 -18.81 -6.35 16.19
CA ALA A 230 -18.67 -7.73 15.75
C ALA A 230 -17.48 -8.40 16.43
N SER A 231 -17.55 -9.73 16.56
CA SER A 231 -16.44 -10.54 17.05
C SER A 231 -16.30 -11.79 16.21
N GLY A 232 -15.07 -12.16 15.87
CA GLY A 232 -14.73 -13.39 15.15
C GLY A 232 -13.37 -13.91 15.53
N ASP A 233 -13.00 -15.07 14.98
CA ASP A 233 -11.72 -15.73 15.27
C ASP A 233 -10.66 -15.33 14.24
N ALA A 234 -11.09 -14.88 13.06
CA ALA A 234 -10.23 -14.33 12.02
C ALA A 234 -10.95 -13.19 11.27
N LEU A 235 -10.16 -12.38 10.58
CA LEU A 235 -10.61 -11.29 9.71
C LEU A 235 -9.92 -11.40 8.36
N ILE A 236 -10.70 -11.22 7.30
CA ILE A 236 -10.19 -10.97 5.95
C ILE A 236 -10.68 -9.61 5.45
N VAL A 237 -9.79 -8.82 4.88
CA VAL A 237 -10.08 -7.48 4.36
C VAL A 237 -9.90 -7.45 2.86
N ASP A 238 -10.88 -6.88 2.16
CA ASP A 238 -10.88 -6.64 0.71
C ASP A 238 -10.46 -7.86 -0.12
N PRO A 239 -11.26 -8.95 -0.11
CA PRO A 239 -10.94 -10.22 -0.77
C PRO A 239 -11.04 -10.16 -2.30
N GLY A 240 -10.91 -8.99 -2.93
CA GLY A 240 -11.09 -8.82 -4.36
C GLY A 240 -10.01 -9.52 -5.16
N CYS A 241 -10.44 -10.28 -6.18
CA CYS A 241 -9.55 -11.06 -7.01
C CYS A 241 -10.16 -11.32 -8.40
N LEU A 242 -9.32 -11.62 -9.37
CA LEU A 242 -9.76 -12.09 -10.69
C LEU A 242 -10.27 -13.53 -10.60
N ALA A 243 -11.12 -13.91 -11.56
CA ALA A 243 -11.70 -15.26 -11.63
C ALA A 243 -10.65 -16.39 -11.57
N ASP A 244 -9.53 -16.21 -12.27
CA ASP A 244 -8.43 -17.19 -12.29
C ASP A 244 -7.78 -17.42 -10.91
N PHE A 245 -7.98 -16.49 -9.97
CA PHE A 245 -7.44 -16.52 -8.61
C PHE A 245 -8.47 -16.94 -7.56
N HIS A 246 -9.71 -17.23 -7.95
CA HIS A 246 -10.74 -17.76 -7.03
C HIS A 246 -10.28 -19.04 -6.32
N GLY A 247 -9.48 -19.88 -6.99
CA GLY A 247 -8.92 -21.10 -6.40
C GLY A 247 -7.93 -20.81 -5.27
N GLU A 248 -7.10 -19.77 -5.40
CA GLU A 248 -6.18 -19.34 -4.33
C GLU A 248 -6.96 -18.73 -3.15
N LEU A 249 -7.93 -17.86 -3.44
CA LEU A 249 -8.80 -17.30 -2.40
C LEU A 249 -9.56 -18.40 -1.64
N LEU A 250 -10.06 -19.42 -2.33
CA LEU A 250 -10.71 -20.57 -1.70
C LEU A 250 -9.77 -21.28 -0.72
N LYS A 251 -8.51 -21.54 -1.10
CA LYS A 251 -7.54 -22.20 -0.22
C LYS A 251 -7.23 -21.36 1.01
N ILE A 252 -7.09 -20.04 0.83
CA ILE A 252 -6.91 -19.08 1.93
C ILE A 252 -8.09 -19.18 2.90
N VAL A 253 -9.32 -19.00 2.42
CA VAL A 253 -10.50 -18.92 3.28
C VAL A 253 -10.81 -20.27 3.94
N SER A 254 -10.56 -21.39 3.25
CA SER A 254 -10.75 -22.74 3.79
C SER A 254 -9.78 -23.06 4.93
N ALA A 255 -8.65 -22.35 5.01
CA ALA A 255 -7.69 -22.46 6.11
C ALA A 255 -8.06 -21.59 7.33
N LEU A 256 -8.99 -20.63 7.15
CA LEU A 256 -9.42 -19.74 8.23
C LEU A 256 -10.54 -20.38 9.07
N PRO A 257 -10.66 -19.99 10.35
CA PRO A 257 -11.80 -20.37 11.19
C PRO A 257 -13.16 -20.00 10.56
N ARG A 258 -14.20 -20.78 10.91
CA ARG A 258 -15.56 -20.51 10.41
C ARG A 258 -16.13 -19.18 10.88
N LYS A 259 -15.84 -18.76 12.11
CA LYS A 259 -16.27 -17.47 12.66
C LYS A 259 -15.45 -16.32 12.06
N LEU A 260 -15.57 -16.14 10.75
CA LEU A 260 -14.81 -15.21 9.95
C LEU A 260 -15.55 -13.87 9.84
N ILE A 261 -14.82 -12.79 10.14
CA ILE A 261 -15.24 -11.44 9.79
C ILE A 261 -14.69 -11.12 8.41
N VAL A 262 -15.53 -10.58 7.54
CA VAL A 262 -15.13 -10.00 6.26
C VAL A 262 -15.31 -8.50 6.38
N PHE A 263 -14.25 -7.73 6.15
CA PHE A 263 -14.36 -6.27 6.13
C PHE A 263 -14.07 -5.77 4.73
N VAL A 264 -14.92 -4.89 4.23
CA VAL A 264 -14.72 -4.22 2.94
C VAL A 264 -14.49 -2.74 3.18
N THR A 265 -13.35 -2.22 2.72
CA THR A 265 -13.02 -0.80 2.83
C THR A 265 -13.95 0.05 1.96
N HIS A 266 -14.23 -0.39 0.73
CA HIS A 266 -15.16 0.26 -0.19
C HIS A 266 -15.57 -0.69 -1.35
N HIS A 267 -16.51 -0.24 -2.18
CA HIS A 267 -17.23 -1.08 -3.14
C HIS A 267 -16.53 -1.34 -4.48
N HIS A 268 -15.32 -0.83 -4.73
CA HIS A 268 -14.65 -1.04 -6.01
C HIS A 268 -14.35 -2.53 -6.24
N ARG A 269 -14.41 -2.93 -7.51
CA ARG A 269 -14.47 -4.35 -7.91
C ARG A 269 -13.24 -5.15 -7.48
N ASP A 270 -12.08 -4.52 -7.48
CA ASP A 270 -10.83 -5.09 -7.01
C ASP A 270 -10.73 -5.29 -5.49
N HIS A 271 -11.74 -4.86 -4.72
CA HIS A 271 -11.89 -5.13 -3.29
C HIS A 271 -12.98 -6.15 -2.98
N VAL A 272 -14.02 -6.24 -3.84
CA VAL A 272 -15.24 -7.01 -3.55
C VAL A 272 -15.50 -8.22 -4.43
N ASP A 273 -14.79 -8.38 -5.55
CA ASP A 273 -15.08 -9.45 -6.53
C ASP A 273 -14.96 -10.87 -5.94
N GLY A 274 -14.20 -11.06 -4.86
CA GLY A 274 -14.07 -12.36 -4.18
C GLY A 274 -15.11 -12.64 -3.08
N LEU A 275 -16.04 -11.72 -2.80
CA LEU A 275 -17.05 -11.90 -1.72
C LEU A 275 -17.91 -13.15 -1.93
N SER A 276 -18.33 -13.40 -3.17
CA SER A 276 -19.13 -14.60 -3.51
C SER A 276 -18.38 -15.90 -3.22
N ILE A 277 -17.05 -15.90 -3.34
CA ILE A 277 -16.19 -17.06 -3.03
C ILE A 277 -16.13 -17.28 -1.53
N ILE A 278 -15.97 -16.21 -0.74
CA ILE A 278 -16.01 -16.32 0.73
C ILE A 278 -17.33 -16.93 1.16
N GLN A 279 -18.45 -16.39 0.72
CA GLN A 279 -19.75 -16.86 1.16
C GLN A 279 -20.00 -18.33 0.78
N LYS A 280 -19.53 -18.75 -0.40
CA LYS A 280 -19.66 -20.15 -0.84
C LYS A 280 -18.91 -21.12 0.08
N CYS A 281 -17.73 -20.75 0.59
CA CYS A 281 -16.89 -21.64 1.40
C CYS A 281 -17.05 -21.44 2.90
N ASN A 282 -17.52 -20.26 3.32
CA ASN A 282 -17.81 -19.90 4.69
C ASN A 282 -19.15 -19.14 4.77
N PRO A 283 -20.29 -19.85 4.70
CA PRO A 283 -21.63 -19.26 4.67
C PRO A 283 -22.01 -18.52 5.95
N ASP A 284 -21.31 -18.78 7.05
CA ASP A 284 -21.51 -18.15 8.36
C ASP A 284 -20.65 -16.88 8.54
N ALA A 285 -19.85 -16.51 7.53
CA ALA A 285 -19.01 -15.33 7.58
C ALA A 285 -19.85 -14.05 7.69
N THR A 286 -19.42 -13.12 8.54
CA THR A 286 -20.12 -11.86 8.77
C THR A 286 -19.44 -10.73 7.99
N LEU A 287 -20.15 -10.12 7.04
CA LEU A 287 -19.66 -8.98 6.28
C LEU A 287 -19.90 -7.67 7.03
N LEU A 288 -18.86 -6.86 7.16
CA LEU A 288 -18.88 -5.51 7.69
C LEU A 288 -18.47 -4.53 6.59
N ALA A 289 -19.29 -3.51 6.39
CA ALA A 289 -19.04 -2.47 5.42
C ALA A 289 -19.88 -1.22 5.75
N HIS A 290 -19.46 -0.08 5.22
CA HIS A 290 -20.29 1.12 5.26
C HIS A 290 -21.57 0.94 4.43
N GLU A 291 -22.65 1.57 4.86
CA GLU A 291 -23.95 1.47 4.18
C GLU A 291 -23.88 1.96 2.72
N ASN A 292 -23.22 3.10 2.45
CA ASN A 292 -23.00 3.59 1.07
C ASN A 292 -22.16 2.62 0.21
N THR A 293 -21.27 1.85 0.84
CA THR A 293 -20.49 0.82 0.16
C THR A 293 -21.39 -0.36 -0.21
N MET A 294 -22.20 -0.84 0.74
CA MET A 294 -23.14 -1.94 0.50
C MET A 294 -24.20 -1.62 -0.55
N HIS A 295 -24.68 -0.38 -0.63
CA HIS A 295 -25.62 0.05 -1.67
C HIS A 295 -25.08 -0.11 -3.10
N ARG A 296 -23.76 -0.19 -3.27
CA ARG A 296 -23.08 -0.33 -4.56
C ARG A 296 -22.53 -1.73 -4.82
N ILE A 297 -22.61 -2.62 -3.82
CA ILE A 297 -22.28 -4.05 -3.96
C ILE A 297 -23.55 -4.78 -4.44
N GLY A 298 -23.43 -5.61 -5.47
CA GLY A 298 -24.58 -6.34 -6.01
C GLY A 298 -25.08 -7.41 -5.05
N LYS A 299 -26.39 -7.69 -5.04
CA LYS A 299 -26.95 -8.82 -4.28
C LYS A 299 -26.38 -10.18 -4.72
N GLU A 300 -25.88 -10.28 -5.94
CA GLU A 300 -25.18 -11.46 -6.45
C GLU A 300 -23.79 -11.62 -5.83
N ASP A 301 -23.14 -10.50 -5.45
CA ASP A 301 -21.83 -10.48 -4.81
C ASP A 301 -21.94 -10.87 -3.32
N TRP A 302 -23.00 -10.43 -2.63
CA TRP A 302 -23.33 -10.81 -1.25
C TRP A 302 -24.86 -10.83 -0.99
N PRO A 303 -25.52 -11.99 -1.11
CA PRO A 303 -26.98 -12.12 -0.92
C PRO A 303 -27.46 -12.13 0.55
N LEU A 304 -26.56 -12.29 1.52
CA LEU A 304 -26.90 -12.38 2.95
C LEU A 304 -26.99 -10.98 3.60
N GLY A 305 -27.41 -10.95 4.86
CA GLY A 305 -27.30 -9.75 5.68
C GLY A 305 -25.84 -9.30 5.88
N TYR A 306 -25.66 -8.06 6.28
CA TYR A 306 -24.37 -7.48 6.65
C TYR A 306 -24.51 -6.67 7.95
N THR A 307 -23.41 -6.41 8.61
CA THR A 307 -23.33 -5.54 9.78
C THR A 307 -22.84 -4.17 9.34
N PRO A 308 -23.69 -3.12 9.35
CA PRO A 308 -23.26 -1.77 8.98
C PRO A 308 -22.25 -1.23 10.00
N VAL A 309 -21.24 -0.54 9.49
CA VAL A 309 -20.28 0.22 10.29
C VAL A 309 -20.18 1.66 9.76
N SER A 310 -20.03 2.62 10.67
CA SER A 310 -20.03 4.06 10.35
C SER A 310 -18.81 4.80 10.91
N GLY A 311 -17.91 4.11 11.62
CA GLY A 311 -16.70 4.65 12.20
C GLY A 311 -16.80 4.86 13.71
N GLY A 312 -15.72 4.53 14.41
CA GLY A 312 -15.62 4.60 15.87
C GLY A 312 -15.95 3.28 16.57
N GLU A 313 -16.53 2.31 15.88
CA GLU A 313 -16.78 0.98 16.42
C GLU A 313 -15.49 0.18 16.60
N ASP A 314 -15.49 -0.72 17.59
CA ASP A 314 -14.42 -1.68 17.80
C ASP A 314 -14.86 -3.09 17.34
N LEU A 315 -13.91 -3.83 16.77
CA LEU A 315 -14.00 -5.23 16.38
C LEU A 315 -13.09 -6.06 17.29
N CYS A 316 -13.53 -7.27 17.62
CA CYS A 316 -12.67 -8.23 18.30
C CYS A 316 -12.36 -9.42 17.38
N ILE A 317 -11.09 -9.59 17.01
CA ILE A 317 -10.62 -10.66 16.14
C ILE A 317 -9.64 -11.53 16.92
N GLY A 318 -10.09 -12.71 17.33
CA GLY A 318 -9.32 -13.67 18.13
C GLY A 318 -8.56 -13.06 19.30
N GLY A 319 -9.25 -12.20 20.07
CA GLY A 319 -8.69 -11.50 21.23
C GLY A 319 -8.04 -10.15 20.94
N GLN A 320 -7.80 -9.82 19.67
CA GLN A 320 -7.19 -8.55 19.26
C GLN A 320 -8.26 -7.51 18.91
N ARG A 321 -8.04 -6.27 19.35
CA ARG A 321 -8.93 -5.15 19.05
C ARG A 321 -8.52 -4.43 17.77
N LEU A 322 -9.49 -4.26 16.85
CA LEU A 322 -9.36 -3.36 15.71
C LEU A 322 -10.42 -2.26 15.81
N LYS A 323 -10.06 -1.03 15.46
CA LYS A 323 -10.99 0.10 15.44
C LYS A 323 -11.34 0.48 14.01
N VAL A 324 -12.64 0.61 13.75
CA VAL A 324 -13.16 1.07 12.47
C VAL A 324 -13.03 2.60 12.38
N ILE A 325 -12.45 3.09 11.29
CA ILE A 325 -12.22 4.50 11.06
C ILE A 325 -12.95 4.92 9.78
N PHE A 326 -13.97 5.78 9.92
CA PHE A 326 -14.56 6.44 8.77
C PHE A 326 -13.57 7.41 8.12
N ALA A 327 -13.37 7.25 6.81
CA ALA A 327 -12.36 7.95 6.03
C ALA A 327 -12.86 8.30 4.63
N PRO A 328 -13.93 9.11 4.51
CA PRO A 328 -14.45 9.52 3.22
C PRO A 328 -13.43 10.35 2.45
N GLY A 329 -13.62 10.43 1.14
CA GLY A 329 -12.77 11.21 0.24
C GLY A 329 -12.47 10.44 -1.03
N HIS A 330 -11.98 9.21 -0.91
CA HIS A 330 -11.86 8.28 -2.05
C HIS A 330 -13.25 7.89 -2.58
N THR A 331 -14.14 7.46 -1.69
CA THR A 331 -15.59 7.31 -1.90
C THR A 331 -16.32 7.86 -0.67
N ASP A 332 -17.64 8.02 -0.75
CA ASP A 332 -18.52 8.44 0.36
C ASP A 332 -18.79 7.34 1.40
N GLY A 333 -18.27 6.13 1.19
CA GLY A 333 -18.39 4.99 2.10
C GLY A 333 -17.07 4.32 2.41
N HIS A 334 -15.95 5.01 2.18
CA HIS A 334 -14.61 4.48 2.42
C HIS A 334 -14.33 4.40 3.93
N MET A 335 -13.80 3.24 4.33
CA MET A 335 -13.46 2.91 5.71
C MET A 335 -12.02 2.39 5.80
N ALA A 336 -11.38 2.65 6.94
CA ALA A 336 -10.08 2.15 7.33
C ALA A 336 -10.16 1.34 8.63
N LEU A 337 -9.14 0.52 8.92
CA LEU A 337 -9.03 -0.26 10.15
C LEU A 337 -7.72 0.04 10.87
N LEU A 338 -7.80 0.45 12.13
CA LEU A 338 -6.64 0.60 13.00
C LEU A 338 -6.48 -0.65 13.85
N HIS A 339 -5.39 -1.40 13.68
CA HIS A 339 -5.03 -2.47 14.59
C HIS A 339 -4.38 -1.87 15.84
N ILE A 340 -4.99 -2.08 17.01
CA ILE A 340 -4.64 -1.34 18.23
C ILE A 340 -3.29 -1.79 18.80
N SER A 341 -2.99 -3.09 18.78
CA SER A 341 -1.77 -3.65 19.37
C SER A 341 -0.51 -3.18 18.64
N THR A 342 -0.50 -3.22 17.30
CA THR A 342 0.64 -2.78 16.48
C THR A 342 0.57 -1.30 16.09
N HIS A 343 -0.54 -0.63 16.42
CA HIS A 343 -0.88 0.73 15.99
C HIS A 343 -0.74 0.95 14.47
N SER A 344 -1.00 -0.08 13.67
CA SER A 344 -0.92 -0.01 12.20
C SER A 344 -2.28 0.26 11.57
N LEU A 345 -2.31 1.16 10.59
CA LEU A 345 -3.53 1.58 9.93
C LEU A 345 -3.64 0.95 8.53
N ILE A 346 -4.65 0.11 8.35
CA ILE A 346 -5.10 -0.35 7.04
C ILE A 346 -5.92 0.76 6.41
N VAL A 347 -5.33 1.42 5.41
CA VAL A 347 -5.80 2.70 4.90
C VAL A 347 -6.69 2.59 3.66
N GLY A 348 -6.94 1.36 3.19
CA GLY A 348 -7.70 1.15 1.96
C GLY A 348 -7.04 1.84 0.76
N ASP A 349 -7.88 2.42 -0.10
CA ASP A 349 -7.47 3.24 -1.25
C ASP A 349 -7.30 4.73 -0.96
N HIS A 350 -7.32 5.15 0.31
CA HIS A 350 -7.06 6.55 0.64
C HIS A 350 -5.60 6.93 0.32
N CYS A 351 -4.66 5.98 0.46
CA CYS A 351 -3.29 6.11 -0.01
C CYS A 351 -2.84 4.80 -0.68
N VAL A 352 -2.00 4.93 -1.71
CA VAL A 352 -1.36 3.80 -2.40
C VAL A 352 0.17 3.92 -2.35
N GLY A 353 0.87 2.79 -2.43
CA GLY A 353 2.32 2.71 -2.24
C GLY A 353 3.16 3.40 -3.31
N GLN A 354 2.59 3.73 -4.48
CA GLN A 354 3.21 4.52 -5.52
C GLN A 354 2.17 5.31 -6.32
N GLY A 355 2.49 6.56 -6.63
CA GLY A 355 1.61 7.45 -7.39
C GLY A 355 0.65 8.19 -6.47
N SER A 356 -0.61 8.32 -6.88
CA SER A 356 -1.65 9.00 -6.12
C SER A 356 -2.96 8.25 -6.26
N ALA A 357 -3.67 8.10 -5.14
CA ALA A 357 -5.03 7.58 -5.07
C ALA A 357 -5.98 8.38 -5.98
N ILE A 358 -6.92 7.69 -6.62
CA ILE A 358 -8.02 8.33 -7.34
C ILE A 358 -9.09 8.71 -6.33
N LEU A 359 -9.87 9.76 -6.58
CA LEU A 359 -11.13 9.99 -5.84
C LEU A 359 -12.29 9.80 -6.81
N ASP A 360 -13.20 8.89 -6.46
CA ASP A 360 -14.31 8.51 -7.31
C ASP A 360 -15.50 9.45 -7.13
N VAL A 361 -15.54 10.49 -7.97
CA VAL A 361 -16.61 11.50 -8.01
C VAL A 361 -17.99 10.86 -8.21
N ALA A 362 -18.10 9.75 -8.95
CA ALA A 362 -19.37 9.09 -9.19
C ALA A 362 -19.91 8.39 -7.92
N SER A 363 -19.02 8.12 -6.97
CA SER A 363 -19.31 7.49 -5.69
C SER A 363 -19.10 8.44 -4.51
N GLY A 364 -19.29 9.74 -4.73
CA GLY A 364 -19.24 10.78 -3.70
C GLY A 364 -17.85 11.17 -3.21
N GLY A 365 -16.79 10.64 -3.84
CA GLY A 365 -15.42 11.05 -3.56
C GLY A 365 -15.21 12.55 -3.80
N ASN A 366 -14.58 13.22 -2.86
CA ASN A 366 -14.36 14.67 -2.89
C ASN A 366 -13.09 15.06 -2.11
N MET A 367 -12.56 16.23 -2.45
CA MET A 367 -11.29 16.70 -1.92
C MET A 367 -11.40 17.17 -0.46
N THR A 368 -12.53 17.76 -0.07
CA THR A 368 -12.76 18.26 1.30
C THR A 368 -12.65 17.13 2.31
N ASP A 369 -13.41 16.06 2.09
CA ASP A 369 -13.37 14.86 2.92
C ASP A 369 -12.00 14.20 2.87
N TYR A 370 -11.38 14.14 1.69
CA TYR A 370 -10.03 13.58 1.55
C TYR A 370 -8.99 14.33 2.41
N PHE A 371 -9.00 15.66 2.41
CA PHE A 371 -8.10 16.46 3.25
C PHE A 371 -8.39 16.18 4.74
N GLN A 372 -9.65 16.21 5.15
CA GLN A 372 -10.04 15.96 6.55
C GLN A 372 -9.64 14.56 7.03
N SER A 373 -9.91 13.52 6.23
CA SER A 373 -9.51 12.14 6.52
C SER A 373 -7.99 12.01 6.58
N THR A 374 -7.25 12.70 5.72
CA THR A 374 -5.77 12.68 5.75
C THR A 374 -5.22 13.30 7.03
N TYR A 375 -5.73 14.45 7.47
CA TYR A 375 -5.33 15.06 8.74
C TYR A 375 -5.69 14.19 9.95
N LYS A 376 -6.88 13.59 9.95
CA LYS A 376 -7.28 12.61 10.97
C LYS A 376 -6.30 11.44 11.05
N PHE A 377 -5.80 10.93 9.92
CA PHE A 377 -4.80 9.87 9.91
C PHE A 377 -3.43 10.32 10.42
N ILE A 378 -3.02 11.57 10.16
CA ILE A 378 -1.80 12.15 10.74
C ILE A 378 -1.92 12.25 12.26
N GLU A 379 -3.07 12.72 12.76
CA GLU A 379 -3.37 12.84 14.18
C GLU A 379 -3.43 11.48 14.91
N LEU A 380 -3.95 10.44 14.23
CA LEU A 380 -3.89 9.07 14.75
C LEU A 380 -2.46 8.57 14.93
N ALA A 381 -1.48 9.17 14.23
CA ALA A 381 -0.06 8.85 14.30
C ALA A 381 0.22 7.33 14.22
N PRO A 382 -0.27 6.63 13.18
CA PRO A 382 -0.05 5.19 13.05
C PRO A 382 1.45 4.88 12.93
N ASN A 383 1.86 3.68 13.34
CA ASN A 383 3.25 3.23 13.22
C ASN A 383 3.60 2.73 11.81
N ALA A 384 2.59 2.25 11.09
CA ALA A 384 2.71 1.82 9.70
C ALA A 384 1.39 2.09 8.97
N LEU A 385 1.49 2.42 7.68
CA LEU A 385 0.34 2.50 6.77
C LEU A 385 0.33 1.28 5.85
N ILE A 386 -0.79 0.57 5.82
CA ILE A 386 -1.00 -0.62 5.01
C ILE A 386 -2.01 -0.27 3.90
N PRO A 387 -1.53 0.09 2.70
CA PRO A 387 -2.41 0.35 1.56
C PRO A 387 -2.91 -0.95 0.95
N MET A 388 -4.02 -0.88 0.22
CA MET A 388 -4.50 -2.01 -0.58
C MET A 388 -3.71 -2.18 -1.89
N HIS A 389 -2.91 -1.20 -2.28
CA HIS A 389 -2.02 -1.28 -3.43
C HIS A 389 -0.61 -0.85 -3.06
N GLY A 390 0.36 -1.74 -3.31
CA GLY A 390 1.77 -1.51 -3.00
C GLY A 390 2.20 -2.03 -1.62
N ARG A 391 3.42 -1.65 -1.22
CA ARG A 391 4.07 -2.11 0.01
C ARG A 391 3.55 -1.36 1.24
N VAL A 392 3.71 -1.98 2.41
CA VAL A 392 3.56 -1.29 3.69
C VAL A 392 4.51 -0.08 3.74
N ASN A 393 3.98 1.06 4.15
CA ASN A 393 4.75 2.27 4.34
C ASN A 393 5.16 2.43 5.81
N LEU A 394 6.46 2.64 6.02
CA LEU A 394 7.11 2.77 7.33
C LEU A 394 7.37 4.23 7.73
N TRP A 395 6.83 5.19 6.99
CA TRP A 395 6.96 6.64 7.26
C TRP A 395 5.59 7.30 7.06
N PRO A 396 4.62 6.91 7.90
CA PRO A 396 3.22 7.14 7.61
C PRO A 396 2.84 8.63 7.60
N LYS A 397 3.34 9.43 8.56
CA LYS A 397 3.10 10.88 8.54
C LYS A 397 3.75 11.51 7.32
N HIS A 398 4.98 11.11 6.98
CA HIS A 398 5.64 11.59 5.77
C HIS A 398 4.82 11.28 4.51
N MET A 399 4.32 10.04 4.35
CA MET A 399 3.49 9.67 3.22
C MET A 399 2.21 10.51 3.16
N LEU A 400 1.48 10.66 4.27
CA LEU A 400 0.24 11.45 4.32
C LEU A 400 0.50 12.92 3.96
N CYS A 401 1.58 13.51 4.51
CA CYS A 401 2.03 14.86 4.16
C CYS A 401 2.40 14.99 2.67
N ALA A 402 3.06 14.00 2.08
CA ALA A 402 3.38 13.99 0.66
C ALA A 402 2.11 14.05 -0.20
N TYR A 403 1.05 13.34 0.20
CA TYR A 403 -0.24 13.39 -0.47
C TYR A 403 -0.92 14.76 -0.33
N LEU A 404 -0.95 15.34 0.88
CA LEU A 404 -1.46 16.70 1.11
C LEU A 404 -0.73 17.72 0.24
N LYS A 405 0.61 17.70 0.25
CA LYS A 405 1.46 18.58 -0.54
C LYS A 405 1.23 18.44 -2.04
N ASN A 406 1.12 17.21 -2.54
CA ASN A 406 0.85 16.96 -3.96
C ASN A 406 -0.52 17.53 -4.37
N ARG A 407 -1.56 17.33 -3.55
CA ARG A 407 -2.90 17.88 -3.80
C ARG A 407 -2.90 19.41 -3.79
N ARG A 408 -2.28 20.05 -2.79
CA ARG A 408 -2.15 21.52 -2.74
C ARG A 408 -1.34 22.08 -3.92
N SER A 409 -0.28 21.39 -4.31
CA SER A 409 0.53 21.79 -5.48
C SER A 409 -0.31 21.76 -6.76
N ARG A 410 -1.21 20.77 -6.89
CA ARG A 410 -2.15 20.70 -8.01
C ARG A 410 -3.15 21.85 -7.99
N GLU A 411 -3.67 22.23 -6.83
CA GLU A 411 -4.55 23.40 -6.67
C GLU A 411 -3.85 24.69 -7.08
N THR A 412 -2.61 24.90 -6.64
CA THR A 412 -1.79 26.04 -7.06
C THR A 412 -1.61 26.08 -8.59
N ALA A 413 -1.34 24.93 -9.21
CA ALA A 413 -1.21 24.86 -10.67
C ALA A 413 -2.54 25.18 -11.40
N ILE A 414 -3.67 24.72 -10.88
CA ILE A 414 -5.00 25.01 -11.42
C ILE A 414 -5.34 26.49 -11.29
N LEU A 415 -5.11 27.10 -10.12
CA LEU A 415 -5.33 28.53 -9.90
C LEU A 415 -4.48 29.36 -10.88
N LYS A 416 -3.20 29.03 -11.01
CA LYS A 416 -2.30 29.70 -11.97
C LYS A 416 -2.78 29.56 -13.42
N ALA A 417 -3.31 28.40 -13.81
CA ALA A 417 -3.89 28.22 -15.14
C ALA A 417 -5.11 29.12 -15.36
N ILE A 418 -5.99 29.24 -14.35
CA ILE A 418 -7.17 30.10 -14.40
C ILE A 418 -6.79 31.58 -14.46
N GLU A 419 -5.83 32.02 -13.65
CA GLU A 419 -5.29 33.39 -13.65
C GLU A 419 -4.68 33.76 -15.02
N ASN A 420 -4.06 32.79 -15.69
CA ASN A 420 -3.54 32.95 -17.05
C ASN A 420 -4.62 32.83 -18.15
N GLY A 421 -5.90 32.78 -17.78
CA GLY A 421 -7.03 32.87 -18.69
C GLY A 421 -7.70 31.55 -19.07
N ALA A 422 -7.34 30.42 -18.44
CA ALA A 422 -8.06 29.16 -18.63
C ALA A 422 -9.51 29.26 -18.11
N LYS A 423 -10.50 28.96 -18.95
CA LYS A 423 -11.93 29.10 -18.61
C LYS A 423 -12.69 27.79 -18.60
N THR A 424 -12.19 26.78 -19.32
CA THR A 424 -12.86 25.48 -19.49
C THR A 424 -12.04 24.35 -18.91
N LEU A 425 -12.67 23.20 -18.68
CA LEU A 425 -11.98 22.00 -18.18
C LEU A 425 -10.83 21.57 -19.11
N ILE A 426 -11.02 21.66 -20.43
CA ILE A 426 -9.97 21.29 -21.38
C ILE A 426 -8.80 22.27 -21.34
N ASP A 427 -9.03 23.57 -21.11
CA ASP A 427 -7.95 24.56 -21.00
C ASP A 427 -7.08 24.28 -19.77
N ILE A 428 -7.73 24.02 -18.62
CA ILE A 428 -7.03 23.73 -17.38
C ILE A 428 -6.25 22.41 -17.50
N VAL A 429 -6.87 21.36 -18.04
CA VAL A 429 -6.19 20.07 -18.25
C VAL A 429 -5.00 20.24 -19.20
N ALA A 430 -5.17 20.95 -20.32
CA ALA A 430 -4.10 21.18 -21.28
C ALA A 430 -2.93 21.99 -20.70
N SER A 431 -3.19 22.90 -19.75
CA SER A 431 -2.17 23.68 -19.06
C SER A 431 -1.49 22.88 -17.94
N VAL A 432 -2.26 22.23 -17.06
CA VAL A 432 -1.77 21.57 -15.84
C VAL A 432 -1.18 20.18 -16.11
N TYR A 433 -1.59 19.54 -17.20
CA TYR A 433 -1.15 18.20 -17.61
C TYR A 433 -0.55 18.21 -19.03
N CYS A 434 0.12 19.30 -19.41
CA CYS A 434 0.71 19.47 -20.75
C CYS A 434 1.69 18.36 -21.14
N ASP A 435 2.47 17.87 -20.17
CA ASP A 435 3.49 16.83 -20.37
C ASP A 435 2.96 15.40 -20.18
N VAL A 436 1.67 15.25 -19.88
CA VAL A 436 1.02 13.95 -19.71
C VAL A 436 0.37 13.54 -21.02
N ASP A 437 0.54 12.27 -21.39
CA ASP A 437 -0.09 11.68 -22.57
C ASP A 437 -1.60 11.99 -22.58
N ARG A 438 -2.09 12.51 -23.71
CA ARG A 438 -3.49 12.91 -23.89
C ARG A 438 -4.48 11.77 -23.61
N ARG A 439 -4.07 10.50 -23.70
CA ARG A 439 -4.90 9.34 -23.30
C ARG A 439 -5.29 9.39 -21.81
N ALA A 440 -4.41 9.91 -20.95
CA ALA A 440 -4.66 10.04 -19.52
C ALA A 440 -5.44 11.32 -19.16
N TRP A 441 -5.73 12.21 -20.13
CA TRP A 441 -6.44 13.45 -19.85
C TRP A 441 -7.87 13.26 -19.36
N ILE A 442 -8.51 12.12 -19.65
CA ILE A 442 -9.83 11.79 -19.10
C ILE A 442 -9.75 11.65 -17.57
N ALA A 443 -8.77 10.91 -17.07
CA ALA A 443 -8.52 10.77 -15.63
C ALA A 443 -8.09 12.11 -15.01
N ALA A 444 -7.21 12.85 -15.71
CA ALA A 444 -6.78 14.17 -15.27
C ALA A 444 -7.96 15.16 -15.16
N ALA A 445 -8.92 15.10 -16.08
CA ALA A 445 -10.10 15.96 -16.07
C ALA A 445 -11.02 15.70 -14.86
N SER A 446 -11.20 14.44 -14.48
CA SER A 446 -11.89 14.08 -13.24
C SER A 446 -11.18 14.69 -12.02
N ASN A 447 -9.84 14.57 -11.98
CA ASN A 447 -9.03 15.14 -10.90
C ASN A 447 -9.07 16.68 -10.85
N VAL A 448 -9.02 17.35 -12.01
CA VAL A 448 -9.17 18.82 -12.07
C VAL A 448 -10.51 19.26 -11.53
N ARG A 449 -11.59 18.57 -11.88
CA ARG A 449 -12.93 18.90 -11.38
C ARG A 449 -13.00 18.85 -9.85
N LEU A 450 -12.46 17.80 -9.23
CA LEU A 450 -12.39 17.67 -7.76
C LEU A 450 -11.71 18.88 -7.10
N HIS A 451 -10.58 19.32 -7.66
CA HIS A 451 -9.85 20.47 -7.14
C HIS A 451 -10.57 21.80 -7.38
N VAL A 452 -11.18 21.99 -8.55
CA VAL A 452 -11.96 23.22 -8.84
C VAL A 452 -13.17 23.30 -7.91
N ASP A 453 -13.88 22.19 -7.69
CA ASP A 453 -15.02 22.13 -6.78
C ASP A 453 -14.57 22.45 -5.33
N HIS A 454 -13.42 21.93 -4.89
CA HIS A 454 -12.83 22.25 -3.58
C HIS A 454 -12.45 23.73 -3.43
N LEU A 455 -11.75 24.29 -4.42
CA LEU A 455 -11.37 25.70 -4.43
C LEU A 455 -12.60 26.62 -4.45
N ALA A 456 -13.67 26.21 -5.13
CA ALA A 456 -14.95 26.92 -5.13
C ALA A 456 -15.57 26.94 -3.73
N GLN A 457 -15.63 25.78 -3.05
CA GLN A 457 -16.15 25.67 -1.68
C GLN A 457 -15.36 26.55 -0.69
N GLN A 458 -14.05 26.69 -0.89
CA GLN A 458 -13.18 27.55 -0.09
C GLN A 458 -13.21 29.04 -0.48
N ASN A 459 -14.00 29.43 -1.49
CA ASN A 459 -14.01 30.78 -2.07
C ASN A 459 -12.62 31.26 -2.54
N LYS A 460 -11.77 30.34 -3.03
CA LYS A 460 -10.41 30.62 -3.49
C LYS A 460 -10.28 30.81 -5.00
N LEU A 461 -11.33 30.52 -5.77
CA LEU A 461 -11.32 30.77 -7.21
C LEU A 461 -11.33 32.29 -7.50
N PRO A 462 -10.64 32.76 -8.55
CA PRO A 462 -10.71 34.16 -8.96
C PRO A 462 -12.15 34.63 -9.20
N LYS A 463 -12.48 35.87 -8.78
CA LYS A 463 -13.86 36.41 -8.84
C LYS A 463 -14.48 36.37 -10.23
N GLU A 464 -13.67 36.47 -11.27
CA GLU A 464 -14.12 36.48 -12.67
C GLU A 464 -14.35 35.08 -13.25
N PHE A 465 -13.90 34.04 -12.53
CA PHE A 465 -14.07 32.66 -12.95
C PHE A 465 -15.49 32.17 -12.63
N SER A 466 -16.26 31.87 -13.68
CA SER A 466 -17.62 31.36 -13.53
C SER A 466 -17.62 29.83 -13.38
N THR A 467 -17.88 29.36 -12.17
CA THR A 467 -18.05 27.92 -11.87
C THR A 467 -19.17 27.29 -12.68
N GLN A 468 -20.28 28.00 -12.88
CA GLN A 468 -21.39 27.54 -13.72
C GLN A 468 -20.94 27.31 -15.17
N LYS A 469 -20.21 28.27 -15.78
CA LYS A 469 -19.67 28.08 -17.13
C LYS A 469 -18.67 26.93 -17.18
N PHE A 470 -17.78 26.81 -16.19
CA PHE A 470 -16.86 25.68 -16.10
C PHE A 470 -17.60 24.34 -16.08
N GLN A 471 -18.65 24.19 -15.25
CA GLN A 471 -19.45 22.97 -15.17
C GLN A 471 -20.11 22.60 -16.51
N THR A 472 -20.55 23.57 -17.30
CA THR A 472 -21.09 23.29 -18.67
C THR A 472 -20.05 22.71 -19.63
N THR A 473 -18.75 22.88 -19.32
CA THR A 473 -17.67 22.38 -20.17
C THR A 473 -17.24 20.95 -19.81
N CYS A 474 -17.76 20.39 -18.72
CA CYS A 474 -17.49 19.04 -18.25
C CYS A 474 -18.27 17.97 -19.04
N GLY A 475 -18.05 16.69 -18.71
CA GLY A 475 -18.81 15.58 -19.27
C GLY A 475 -18.66 15.47 -20.79
N LEU A 476 -19.79 15.42 -21.51
CA LEU A 476 -19.79 15.23 -22.97
C LEU A 476 -19.05 16.35 -23.71
N HIS A 477 -19.16 17.61 -23.26
CA HIS A 477 -18.48 18.72 -23.91
C HIS A 477 -16.95 18.58 -23.81
N PHE A 478 -16.45 18.14 -22.64
CA PHE A 478 -15.04 17.80 -22.48
C PHE A 478 -14.65 16.65 -23.42
N LEU A 479 -15.41 15.56 -23.47
CA LEU A 479 -15.09 14.39 -24.30
C LEU A 479 -14.98 14.75 -25.79
N VAL A 480 -15.90 15.59 -26.30
CA VAL A 480 -15.86 16.09 -27.68
C VAL A 480 -14.59 16.91 -27.93
N ARG A 481 -14.30 17.90 -27.06
CA ARG A 481 -13.10 18.75 -27.18
C ARG A 481 -11.81 17.95 -27.07
N TRP A 482 -11.77 17.00 -26.15
CA TRP A 482 -10.65 16.10 -25.94
C TRP A 482 -10.43 15.20 -27.17
N THR A 483 -11.48 14.64 -27.77
CA THR A 483 -11.34 13.80 -28.98
C THR A 483 -10.77 14.62 -30.14
N LEU A 484 -11.25 15.85 -30.34
CA LEU A 484 -10.70 16.76 -31.34
C LEU A 484 -9.20 17.06 -31.07
N ALA A 485 -8.84 17.38 -29.83
CA ALA A 485 -7.46 17.62 -29.44
C ALA A 485 -6.58 16.37 -29.64
N TYR A 486 -7.08 15.20 -29.27
CA TYR A 486 -6.37 13.93 -29.43
C TYR A 486 -6.07 13.63 -30.91
N LEU A 487 -7.08 13.74 -31.78
CA LEU A 487 -6.95 13.52 -33.21
C LEU A 487 -6.03 14.57 -33.88
N ALA A 488 -6.14 15.84 -33.50
CA ALA A 488 -5.27 16.90 -34.03
C ALA A 488 -3.79 16.70 -33.63
N GLY A 489 -3.52 16.18 -32.42
CA GLY A 489 -2.17 15.79 -32.01
C GLY A 489 -1.62 14.60 -32.79
N GLY A 490 -2.49 13.64 -33.13
CA GLY A 490 -2.15 12.51 -34.01
C GLY A 490 -1.83 12.95 -35.45
N PHE A 491 -2.50 13.97 -35.96
CA PHE A 491 -2.23 14.52 -37.30
C PHE A 491 -0.86 15.19 -37.43
N LEU A 492 -0.39 15.88 -36.39
CA LEU A 492 0.96 16.47 -36.36
C LEU A 492 2.07 15.42 -36.16
N SER A 493 1.78 14.34 -35.42
CA SER A 493 2.69 13.19 -35.27
C SER A 493 2.79 12.36 -36.57
N ASN A 494 1.69 12.19 -37.28
CA ASN A 494 1.62 11.38 -38.51
C ASN A 494 2.16 12.09 -39.77
N TYR A 495 2.54 13.36 -39.69
CA TYR A 495 3.25 14.03 -40.79
C TYR A 495 4.77 13.70 -40.81
N LYS A 496 5.31 13.10 -39.74
CA LYS A 496 6.72 12.63 -39.66
C LYS A 496 6.91 11.14 -40.00
N GLN A 497 5.85 10.38 -40.20
CA GLN A 497 5.90 8.99 -40.66
C GLN A 497 4.91 8.81 -41.80
N ASN A 498 5.41 9.00 -43.02
CA ASN A 498 4.59 8.96 -44.21
C ASN A 498 4.14 7.53 -44.54
N MET A 499 2.88 7.43 -44.98
CA MET A 499 2.40 6.47 -45.98
C MET A 499 2.59 4.97 -45.69
N SER A 500 1.78 4.41 -44.79
CA SER A 500 0.98 3.19 -45.05
C SER A 500 0.14 2.81 -43.84
N LYS A 501 -1.06 2.29 -44.11
CA LYS A 501 -2.08 1.78 -43.16
C LYS A 501 -3.07 2.80 -42.60
N LEU A 502 -3.80 3.42 -43.53
CA LEU A 502 -5.24 3.65 -43.33
C LEU A 502 -5.93 2.27 -43.21
N LEU A 503 -6.45 1.96 -42.03
CA LEU A 503 -7.56 1.05 -41.72
C LEU A 503 -7.37 0.57 -40.28
N ILE A 504 -8.06 1.24 -39.34
CA ILE A 504 -8.64 0.79 -38.05
C ILE A 504 -9.02 2.09 -37.31
N ALA A 505 -10.03 2.80 -37.82
CA ALA A 505 -10.64 3.96 -37.15
C ALA A 505 -12.10 3.69 -36.75
N GLY A 506 -12.60 2.47 -36.96
CA GLY A 506 -14.01 2.12 -36.80
C GLY A 506 -14.40 1.35 -35.52
N ALA A 507 -13.46 0.99 -34.64
CA ALA A 507 -13.77 0.10 -33.51
C ALA A 507 -13.66 0.75 -32.10
N VAL A 508 -13.14 1.97 -31.98
CA VAL A 508 -12.90 2.60 -30.66
C VAL A 508 -14.09 3.46 -30.19
N ALA A 509 -15.01 3.84 -31.08
CA ALA A 509 -16.24 4.56 -30.71
C ALA A 509 -17.33 3.65 -30.11
N GLY A 510 -17.19 2.32 -30.19
CA GLY A 510 -18.19 1.35 -29.71
C GLY A 510 -18.10 0.98 -28.22
N PHE A 511 -16.95 1.22 -27.57
CA PHE A 511 -16.76 0.87 -26.15
C PHE A 511 -17.00 2.03 -25.18
N ALA A 512 -17.06 3.28 -25.66
CA ALA A 512 -17.37 4.44 -24.83
C ALA A 512 -18.89 4.75 -24.74
N ALA A 513 -19.72 4.13 -25.57
CA ALA A 513 -21.17 4.35 -25.62
C ALA A 513 -22.00 3.31 -24.83
N THR A 514 -21.42 2.18 -24.44
CA THR A 514 -22.14 1.14 -23.66
C THR A 514 -22.15 1.40 -22.16
N TYR A 515 -21.35 2.34 -21.65
CA TYR A 515 -21.35 2.73 -20.23
C TYR A 515 -22.21 3.95 -19.88
N SER A 516 -22.87 4.57 -20.88
CA SER A 516 -23.72 5.77 -20.65
C SER A 516 -25.20 5.61 -21.04
N VAL A 517 -25.66 4.41 -21.45
CA VAL A 517 -27.05 4.22 -21.93
C VAL A 517 -27.84 3.12 -21.22
N LYS A 518 -27.30 2.41 -20.22
CA LYS A 518 -28.04 1.33 -19.55
C LYS A 518 -28.44 1.60 -18.09
N TYR A 519 -28.87 2.81 -17.76
CA TYR A 519 -29.71 3.08 -16.57
C TYR A 519 -30.60 4.32 -16.79
N LYS A 520 -31.47 4.25 -17.79
CA LYS A 520 -32.74 4.97 -17.81
C LYS A 520 -33.79 3.98 -18.32
N PHE A 521 -34.93 3.93 -17.63
CA PHE A 521 -36.08 3.03 -17.80
C PHE A 521 -36.05 1.72 -16.98
N ASN A 522 -36.46 1.80 -15.71
CA ASN A 522 -37.78 1.30 -15.30
C ASN A 522 -38.07 1.67 -13.83
N CYS A 523 -38.66 2.86 -13.64
CA CYS A 523 -39.57 3.12 -12.52
C CYS A 523 -40.97 3.28 -13.13
N LYS A 524 -41.78 2.24 -12.98
CA LYS A 524 -43.19 2.34 -12.61
C LYS A 524 -43.47 1.23 -11.61
#